data_AF-A0A957P1F4-F1
#
_entry.id   AF-A0A957P1F4-F1
#
_cell.length_a   1.000
_cell.length_b   1.000
_cell.length_c   1.000
_cell.angle_alpha   90.00
_cell.angle_beta   90.00
_cell.angle_gamma   90.00
#
_symmetry.space_group_name_H-M   'P 1'
#
loop_
_entity.id
_entity.type
_entity.pdbx_description
1 polymer ?
#
loop_
_entity_poly.entity_id
_entity_poly.type
_entity_poly.pdbx_seq_one_letter_code
_entity_poly.pdbx_strand_id
1 'polypeptide(L)' 'MATLHLMVGPPCSGKTTLAPKLEHELPALRLNTDEWHIQLFGQDAADPEHDARHSPIETTLWNRKPL' A
#
# COMPACT_ATOMS: atom_id res chain seq x y z
N MET A 1 -1.81 11.78 -19.81
CA MET A 1 -0.61 11.64 -18.95
C MET A 1 -1.09 11.02 -17.65
N ALA A 2 -0.39 10.02 -17.11
CA ALA A 2 -0.81 9.39 -15.85
C ALA A 2 -0.30 10.22 -14.65
N THR A 3 -1.12 10.36 -13.61
CA THR A 3 -0.78 11.06 -12.37
C THR A 3 -0.66 10.05 -11.25
N LEU A 4 0.46 10.09 -10.51
CA LEU A 4 0.66 9.31 -9.30
C LEU A 4 0.36 10.18 -8.07
N HIS A 5 -0.67 9.80 -7.30
CA HIS A 5 -0.99 10.43 -6.02
C HIS A 5 -0.32 9.64 -4.88
N LEU A 6 0.83 10.12 -4.39
CA LEU A 6 1.55 9.48 -3.28
C LEU A 6 1.08 10.02 -1.93
N MET A 7 0.72 9.12 -1.02
CA MET A 7 0.29 9.46 0.35
C MET A 7 1.36 9.08 1.37
N VAL A 8 1.84 10.05 2.14
CA VAL A 8 2.84 9.86 3.20
C VAL A 8 2.37 10.54 4.48
N GLY A 9 2.62 9.94 5.64
CA GLY A 9 2.25 10.50 6.93
C GLY A 9 2.27 9.46 8.05
N PRO A 10 2.24 9.88 9.33
CA PRO A 10 2.26 8.97 10.46
C PRO A 10 1.02 8.07 10.54
N PRO A 11 1.03 6.97 11.32
CA PRO A 11 -0.18 6.20 11.62
C PRO A 11 -1.31 7.12 12.10
N CYS A 12 -2.56 6.78 11.77
CA CYS A 12 -3.75 7.57 12.09
C CYS A 12 -3.84 8.98 11.48
N SER A 13 -2.97 9.35 10.53
CA SER A 13 -3.03 10.66 9.83
C SER A 13 -4.17 10.78 8.78
N GLY A 14 -5.06 9.79 8.68
CA GLY A 14 -6.19 9.80 7.76
C GLY A 14 -5.91 9.31 6.33
N LYS A 15 -4.71 8.80 6.02
CA LYS A 15 -4.36 8.28 4.67
C LYS A 15 -5.32 7.19 4.20
N THR A 16 -5.59 6.22 5.08
CA THR A 16 -6.50 5.09 4.80
C THR A 16 -7.94 5.55 4.56
N THR A 17 -8.33 6.73 5.06
CA THR A 17 -9.65 7.32 4.82
C THR A 17 -9.69 8.12 3.52
N LEU A 18 -8.59 8.79 3.15
CA LEU A 18 -8.53 9.64 1.96
C LEU A 18 -8.29 8.83 0.68
N ALA A 19 -7.51 7.74 0.75
CA ALA A 19 -7.16 6.95 -0.43
C ALA A 19 -8.40 6.38 -1.17
N PRO A 20 -9.41 5.79 -0.49
CA PRO A 20 -10.63 5.31 -1.17
C PRO A 20 -11.47 6.44 -1.77
N LYS A 21 -11.45 7.63 -1.18
CA LYS A 21 -12.15 8.80 -1.73
C LYS A 21 -11.53 9.22 -3.06
N LEU A 22 -10.20 9.31 -3.11
CA LEU A 22 -9.48 9.64 -4.36
C LEU A 22 -9.67 8.57 -5.43
N GLU A 23 -9.69 7.28 -5.06
CA GLU A 23 -9.98 6.18 -5.99
C GLU A 23 -11.39 6.27 -6.59
N HIS A 24 -12.37 6.75 -5.82
CA HIS A 24 -13.74 6.93 -6.32
C HIS A 24 -13.91 8.20 -7.18
N GLU A 25 -13.24 9.29 -6.78
CA GLU A 25 -13.35 10.59 -7.45
C GLU A 25 -12.50 10.71 -8.72
N LEU A 26 -11.45 9.89 -8.85
CA LEU A 26 -10.52 9.90 -9.98
C LEU A 26 -10.53 8.54 -10.71
N PRO A 27 -10.21 8.49 -12.02
CA PRO A 27 -9.94 7.24 -12.70
C PRO A 27 -8.57 6.68 -12.28
N ALA A 28 -8.45 6.31 -11.00
CA ALA A 28 -7.21 5.90 -10.36
C ALA A 28 -7.28 4.46 -9.85
N LEU A 29 -6.11 3.81 -9.78
CA LEU A 29 -5.93 2.52 -9.12
C LEU A 29 -5.30 2.77 -7.76
N ARG A 30 -5.89 2.20 -6.70
CA ARG A 30 -5.33 2.31 -5.35
C ARG A 30 -4.37 1.16 -5.07
N LEU A 31 -3.14 1.51 -4.70
CA LEU A 31 -2.08 0.56 -4.36
C LEU A 31 -1.73 0.75 -2.89
N ASN A 32 -2.12 -0.22 -2.04
CA ASN A 32 -1.89 -0.18 -0.60
C ASN A 32 -1.25 -1.49 -0.14
N THR A 33 0.05 -1.44 0.17
CA THR A 33 0.84 -2.60 0.59
C THR A 33 0.34 -3.20 1.90
N ASP A 34 -0.15 -2.38 2.83
CA ASP A 34 -0.67 -2.84 4.12
C ASP A 34 -1.93 -3.71 3.94
N GLU A 35 -2.82 -3.32 3.02
CA GLU A 35 -4.02 -4.13 2.72
C GLU A 35 -3.67 -5.47 2.10
N TRP A 36 -2.71 -5.49 1.19
CA TRP A 36 -2.25 -6.74 0.57
C TRP A 36 -1.55 -7.64 1.60
N HIS A 37 -0.76 -7.06 2.49
CA HIS A 37 -0.12 -7.79 3.59
C HIS A 37 -1.17 -8.45 4.48
N ILE A 38 -2.18 -7.68 4.92
CA ILE A 38 -3.27 -8.19 5.76
C ILE A 38 -4.02 -9.33 5.06
N GLN A 39 -4.26 -9.22 3.75
CA GLN A 39 -4.92 -10.27 2.98
C GLN A 39 -4.10 -11.56 2.89
N LEU A 40 -2.78 -11.46 2.78
CA LEU A 40 -1.88 -12.61 2.62
C LEU A 40 -1.48 -13.25 3.96
N PHE A 41 -1.31 -12.44 5.01
CA PHE A 41 -0.64 -12.84 6.25
C PHE A 41 -1.45 -12.54 7.53
N GLY A 42 -2.58 -11.83 7.41
CA GLY A 42 -3.40 -11.42 8.55
C GLY A 42 -2.85 -10.19 9.28
N GLN A 43 -3.35 -9.97 10.50
CA GLN A 43 -2.91 -8.86 11.37
C GLN A 43 -1.70 -9.31 12.19
N ASP A 44 -0.51 -9.20 11.60
CA ASP A 44 0.75 -9.72 12.15
C ASP A 44 1.75 -8.61 12.51
N ALA A 45 1.32 -7.36 12.70
CA ALA A 45 2.22 -6.23 12.93
C ALA A 45 3.14 -6.35 14.17
N ALA A 46 2.84 -7.26 15.10
CA ALA A 46 3.66 -7.58 16.27
C ALA A 46 4.53 -8.85 16.09
N ASP A 47 4.39 -9.53 14.95
CA ASP A 47 5.11 -10.75 14.64
C ASP A 47 6.55 -10.42 14.20
N PRO A 48 7.58 -11.11 14.74
CA PRO A 48 8.97 -10.89 14.33
C PRO A 48 9.23 -11.06 12.83
N GLU A 49 8.42 -11.86 12.13
CA GLU A 49 8.52 -12.08 10.68
C GLU A 49 7.71 -11.07 9.86
N HIS A 50 7.05 -10.09 10.47
CA HIS A 50 6.26 -9.07 9.77
C HIS A 50 7.09 -8.35 8.69
N ASP A 51 8.24 -7.79 9.07
CA ASP A 51 9.10 -7.03 8.15
C ASP A 51 9.60 -7.89 6.98
N ALA A 52 9.93 -9.16 7.26
CA ALA A 52 10.38 -10.11 6.25
C ALA A 52 9.29 -10.43 5.21
N ARG A 53 8.02 -10.40 5.63
CA ARG A 53 6.84 -10.62 4.78
C ARG A 53 6.37 -9.36 4.06
N HIS A 54 6.51 -8.19 4.70
CA HIS A 54 6.08 -6.90 4.16
C HIS A 54 7.04 -6.38 3.08
N SER A 55 8.36 -6.51 3.31
CA SER A 55 9.40 -6.00 2.40
C SER A 55 9.26 -6.45 0.94
N PRO A 56 8.97 -7.74 0.63
CA PRO A 56 8.72 -8.18 -0.75
C PRO A 56 7.48 -7.55 -1.40
N ILE A 57 6.43 -7.27 -0.62
CA ILE A 57 5.21 -6.62 -1.12
C ILE A 57 5.53 -5.18 -1.53
N GLU A 58 6.22 -4.43 -0.68
CA GLU A 58 6.68 -3.08 -1.02
C GLU A 58 7.61 -3.08 -2.22
N THR A 59 8.55 -4.03 -2.26
CA THR A 59 9.49 -4.15 -3.38
C THR A 59 8.75 -4.37 -4.71
N THR A 60 7.68 -5.18 -4.71
CA THR A 60 6.86 -5.45 -5.89
C THR A 60 6.14 -4.19 -6.40
N LEU A 61 5.70 -3.32 -5.49
CA LEU A 61 5.05 -2.05 -5.86
C LEU A 61 5.98 -1.14 -6.67
N TRP A 62 7.27 -1.10 -6.31
CA TRP A 62 8.23 -0.15 -6.88
C TRP A 62 9.11 -0.73 -7.99
N ASN A 63 9.41 -2.03 -7.96
CA ASN A 63 10.25 -2.66 -8.97
C ASN A 63 9.46 -2.95 -10.25
N ARG A 64 9.64 -2.11 -11.26
CA ARG A 64 9.39 -2.49 -12.64
C ARG A 64 10.54 -3.37 -13.13
N LYS A 65 10.33 -4.70 -13.21
CA LYS A 65 11.08 -5.47 -14.22
C LYS A 65 10.56 -5.05 -15.60
N PRO A 66 11.43 -4.66 -16.55
CA PRO A 66 11.00 -4.57 -17.94
C PRO A 66 10.53 -5.96 -18.39
N LEU A 67 9.37 -6.01 -19.04
CA LEU A 67 8.89 -7.19 -19.76
C LEU A 67 9.81 -7.53 -20.93
#